data_AF-A0A251SP21-F1
#
_entry.id   AF-A0A251SP21-F1
#
_cell.length_a   1.000
_cell.length_b   1.000
_cell.length_c   1.000
_cell.angle_alpha   90.00
_cell.angle_beta   90.00
_cell.angle_gamma   90.00
#
_symmetry.space_group_name_H-M   'P 1'
#
loop_
_entity.id
_entity.type
_entity.pdbx_description
1 polymer ?
#
loop_
_entity_poly.entity_id
_entity_poly.type
_entity_poly.pdbx_seq_one_letter_code
_entity_poly.pdbx_strand_id
1 'polypeptide(L)'
;MNSKRFTLFSIFLFLLKFVACLREESNESNNLQIWWKRSDIHGWNYRKRRVYNEFKESIADHMYRMALMALIADDLPGINRERCIKIALVHDIAEAIVGDITPSDGVPKVEKSRLEQAALNEMCEVLGGGKRAEEIKELWREYEDNASLEANLDKIEMILQALEYETGKFQTEIGKS
;
A
#
# COMPACT_ATOMS: atom_id res chain seq x y z
N MET A 1 -24.30 -25.96 10.90
CA MET A 1 -22.88 -26.13 10.51
C MET A 1 -22.58 -25.71 9.05
N ASN A 2 -23.50 -25.02 8.34
CA ASN A 2 -23.36 -24.70 6.91
C ASN A 2 -23.04 -23.23 6.57
N SER A 3 -23.23 -22.26 7.49
CA SER A 3 -22.96 -20.85 7.12
C SER A 3 -21.46 -20.54 7.02
N LYS A 4 -20.62 -21.07 7.92
CA LYS A 4 -19.16 -20.82 7.93
C LYS A 4 -18.43 -21.32 6.67
N ARG A 5 -18.87 -22.47 6.09
CA ARG A 5 -18.30 -23.00 4.84
C ARG A 5 -18.65 -22.13 3.63
N PHE A 6 -19.84 -21.53 3.61
CA PHE A 6 -20.28 -20.61 2.57
C PHE A 6 -19.50 -19.29 2.62
N THR A 7 -19.16 -18.82 3.83
CA THR A 7 -18.34 -17.63 4.04
C THR A 7 -16.91 -17.83 3.56
N LEU A 8 -16.27 -18.96 3.92
CA LEU A 8 -14.90 -19.27 3.48
C LEU A 8 -14.79 -19.45 1.97
N PHE A 9 -15.79 -20.07 1.33
CA PHE A 9 -15.82 -20.20 -0.13
C PHE A 9 -15.99 -18.84 -0.84
N SER A 10 -16.82 -17.96 -0.28
CA SER A 10 -16.98 -16.60 -0.79
C SER A 10 -15.70 -15.77 -0.64
N ILE A 11 -14.97 -15.93 0.48
CA ILE A 11 -13.65 -15.33 0.69
C ILE A 11 -12.65 -15.88 -0.33
N PHE A 12 -12.61 -17.19 -0.56
CA PHE A 12 -11.71 -17.80 -1.52
C PHE A 12 -11.95 -17.30 -2.95
N LEU A 13 -13.21 -17.19 -3.38
CA LEU A 13 -13.56 -16.62 -4.68
C LEU A 13 -13.19 -15.13 -4.78
N PHE A 14 -13.39 -14.36 -3.72
CA PHE A 14 -12.96 -12.96 -3.67
C PHE A 14 -11.44 -12.83 -3.78
N LEU A 15 -10.68 -13.65 -3.04
CA LEU A 15 -9.23 -13.68 -3.11
C LEU A 15 -8.72 -14.12 -4.48
N LEU A 16 -9.38 -15.10 -5.12
CA LEU A 16 -9.07 -15.49 -6.51
C LEU A 16 -9.29 -14.33 -7.48
N LYS A 17 -10.38 -13.58 -7.35
CA LYS A 17 -10.63 -12.38 -8.16
C LYS A 17 -9.62 -11.28 -7.90
N PHE A 18 -9.24 -11.06 -6.64
CA PHE A 18 -8.20 -10.10 -6.29
C PHE A 18 -6.85 -10.50 -6.87
N VAL A 19 -6.45 -11.77 -6.74
CA VAL A 19 -5.23 -12.29 -7.36
C VAL A 19 -5.29 -12.21 -8.88
N ALA A 20 -6.46 -12.44 -9.50
CA ALA A 20 -6.66 -12.28 -10.94
C ALA A 20 -6.56 -10.81 -11.38
N CYS A 21 -7.13 -9.88 -10.60
CA CYS A 21 -6.96 -8.44 -10.78
C CYS A 21 -5.47 -8.06 -10.79
N LEU A 22 -4.67 -8.71 -9.95
CA LEU A 22 -3.22 -8.51 -9.90
C LEU A 22 -2.45 -9.28 -10.98
N ARG A 23 -3.13 -10.02 -11.88
CA ARG A 23 -2.50 -10.95 -12.83
C ARG A 23 -2.91 -10.73 -14.29
N GLU A 24 -3.96 -9.95 -14.57
CA GLU A 24 -4.30 -9.56 -15.93
C GLU A 24 -3.40 -8.40 -16.41
N GLU A 25 -2.21 -8.76 -16.89
CA GLU A 25 -1.73 -8.33 -18.21
C GLU A 25 -0.60 -9.28 -18.64
N SER A 26 -0.73 -9.82 -19.85
CA SER A 26 0.10 -10.89 -20.40
C SER A 26 1.52 -10.44 -20.74
N ASN A 27 2.43 -10.47 -19.76
CA ASN A 27 3.87 -10.67 -19.92
C ASN A 27 4.48 -10.85 -18.51
N GLU A 28 5.57 -11.61 -18.35
CA GLU A 28 6.23 -11.79 -17.03
C GLU A 28 6.65 -10.46 -16.36
N SER A 29 6.74 -9.37 -17.15
CA SER A 29 6.98 -7.99 -16.72
C SER A 29 5.76 -7.21 -16.22
N ASN A 30 4.52 -7.70 -16.41
CA ASN A 30 3.26 -7.01 -16.03
C ASN A 30 2.48 -7.71 -14.91
N ASN A 31 3.11 -8.64 -14.19
CA ASN A 31 2.49 -9.24 -13.01
C ASN A 31 2.48 -8.20 -11.87
N LEU A 32 1.31 -7.65 -11.53
CA LEU A 32 1.15 -6.59 -10.52
C LEU A 32 1.64 -7.04 -9.14
N GLN A 33 1.58 -8.33 -8.78
CA GLN A 33 2.19 -8.82 -7.54
C GLN A 33 3.72 -8.79 -7.56
N ILE A 34 4.31 -9.03 -8.73
CA ILE A 34 5.75 -8.91 -8.93
C ILE A 34 6.15 -7.45 -8.96
N TRP A 35 5.31 -6.59 -9.55
CA TRP A 35 5.49 -5.13 -9.58
C TRP A 35 5.43 -4.56 -8.17
N TRP A 36 4.38 -4.82 -7.40
CA TRP A 36 4.25 -4.33 -6.03
C TRP A 36 5.42 -4.71 -5.10
N LYS A 37 6.06 -5.85 -5.36
CA LYS A 37 7.24 -6.33 -4.62
C LYS A 37 8.58 -5.85 -5.19
N ARG A 38 8.60 -5.32 -6.42
CA ARG A 38 9.82 -4.86 -7.11
C ARG A 38 9.85 -3.35 -7.33
N SER A 39 8.73 -2.68 -7.11
CA SER A 39 8.61 -1.24 -7.24
C SER A 39 9.07 -0.63 -5.94
N ASP A 40 10.33 -0.22 -5.97
CA ASP A 40 10.92 0.64 -4.95
C ASP A 40 10.06 1.90 -4.79
N ILE A 41 9.94 2.39 -3.56
CA ILE A 41 9.43 3.74 -3.33
C ILE A 41 10.36 4.73 -4.05
N HIS A 42 9.84 5.34 -5.12
CA HIS A 42 10.55 6.18 -6.08
C HIS A 42 11.14 7.42 -5.40
N GLY A 43 10.56 7.86 -4.28
CA GLY A 43 11.09 8.95 -3.46
C GLY A 43 12.53 8.73 -2.99
N TRP A 44 12.95 7.47 -2.79
CA TRP A 44 14.33 7.13 -2.41
C TRP A 44 15.32 7.19 -3.57
N ASN A 45 14.87 7.22 -4.82
CA ASN A 45 15.73 7.34 -6.00
C ASN A 45 16.39 8.71 -6.13
N TYR A 46 15.68 9.77 -5.72
CA TYR A 46 16.10 11.15 -5.96
C TYR A 46 16.83 11.80 -4.78
N ARG A 47 16.76 11.21 -3.57
CA ARG A 47 17.53 11.72 -2.43
C ARG A 47 18.97 11.24 -2.57
N LYS A 48 19.94 12.17 -2.54
CA LYS A 48 21.41 11.94 -2.49
C LYS A 48 21.90 11.12 -1.27
N ARG A 49 21.04 10.37 -0.60
CA ARG A 49 21.41 9.42 0.44
C ARG A 49 21.73 8.11 -0.26
N ARG A 50 22.92 7.57 -0.02
CA ARG A 50 23.37 6.30 -0.63
C ARG A 50 22.53 5.13 -0.08
N VAL A 51 21.29 5.01 -0.52
CA VAL A 51 20.53 3.76 -0.42
C VAL A 51 20.91 2.96 -1.65
N TYR A 52 21.69 1.89 -1.46
CA TYR A 52 22.01 0.98 -2.57
C TYR A 52 20.70 0.41 -3.11
N ASN A 53 20.57 0.29 -4.44
CA ASN A 53 19.36 -0.24 -5.11
C ASN A 53 18.89 -1.60 -4.56
N GLU A 54 19.77 -2.34 -3.91
CA GLU A 54 19.52 -3.68 -3.37
C GLU A 54 18.76 -3.69 -2.03
N PHE A 55 18.54 -2.52 -1.40
CA PHE A 55 17.93 -2.40 -0.05
C PHE A 55 16.79 -1.37 0.01
N LYS A 56 16.21 -1.03 -1.13
CA LYS A 56 15.06 -0.12 -1.18
C LYS A 56 13.80 -0.88 -0.78
N GLU A 57 12.98 -0.25 0.04
CA GLU A 57 11.68 -0.80 0.39
C GLU A 57 10.76 -0.72 -0.84
N SER A 58 9.98 -1.78 -1.04
CA SER A 58 8.89 -1.76 -1.99
C SER A 58 7.64 -1.11 -1.39
N ILE A 59 6.69 -0.69 -2.23
CA ILE A 59 5.37 -0.19 -1.78
C ILE A 59 4.69 -1.22 -0.85
N ALA A 60 4.85 -2.51 -1.14
CA ALA A 60 4.32 -3.57 -0.29
C ALA A 60 5.00 -3.65 1.09
N ASP A 61 6.31 -3.39 1.17
CA ASP A 61 7.05 -3.40 2.44
C ASP A 61 6.59 -2.23 3.34
N HIS A 62 6.44 -1.05 2.74
CA HIS A 62 5.89 0.16 3.39
C HIS A 62 4.50 -0.09 3.97
N MET A 63 3.56 -0.53 3.13
CA MET A 63 2.19 -0.81 3.56
C MET A 63 2.13 -1.93 4.61
N TYR A 64 2.99 -2.94 4.51
CA TYR A 64 3.09 -4.01 5.49
C TYR A 64 3.58 -3.49 6.84
N ARG A 65 4.67 -2.70 6.87
CA ARG A 65 5.22 -2.14 8.11
C ARG A 65 4.24 -1.16 8.73
N MET A 66 3.57 -0.32 7.95
CA MET A 66 2.48 0.55 8.44
C MET A 66 1.37 -0.26 9.11
N ALA A 67 0.86 -1.32 8.46
CA ALA A 67 -0.19 -2.14 9.02
C ALA A 67 0.26 -2.83 10.32
N LEU A 68 1.51 -3.28 10.39
CA LEU A 68 2.10 -3.85 11.60
C LEU A 68 2.25 -2.82 12.72
N MET A 69 2.72 -1.61 12.40
CA MET A 69 2.80 -0.49 13.35
C MET A 69 1.42 -0.16 13.94
N ALA A 70 0.39 -0.09 13.10
CA ALA A 70 -0.99 0.11 13.57
C ALA A 70 -1.46 -1.04 14.47
N LEU A 71 -1.12 -2.29 14.12
CA LEU A 71 -1.51 -3.47 14.89
C LEU A 71 -0.89 -3.51 16.29
N ILE A 72 0.39 -3.15 16.42
CA ILE A 72 1.12 -3.23 17.69
C ILE A 72 1.03 -1.95 18.54
N ALA A 73 0.60 -0.83 17.96
CA ALA A 73 0.45 0.42 18.68
C ALA A 73 -0.63 0.29 19.77
N ASP A 74 -0.37 0.90 20.93
CA ASP A 74 -1.35 1.01 22.01
C ASP A 74 -2.62 1.74 21.54
N ASP A 75 -3.74 1.47 22.22
CA ASP A 75 -5.00 2.14 21.93
C ASP A 75 -4.89 3.61 22.30
N LEU A 76 -4.99 4.47 21.28
CA LEU A 76 -4.98 5.92 21.45
C LEU A 76 -6.42 6.46 21.47
N PRO A 77 -6.80 7.30 22.45
CA PRO A 77 -8.11 7.90 22.49
C PRO A 77 -8.44 8.67 21.20
N GLY A 78 -9.59 8.36 20.60
CA GLY A 78 -10.05 9.01 19.37
C GLY A 78 -9.43 8.49 18.07
N ILE A 79 -8.66 7.39 18.13
CA ILE A 79 -8.08 6.72 16.95
C ILE A 79 -8.64 5.30 16.86
N ASN A 80 -9.14 4.91 15.69
CA ASN A 80 -9.61 3.56 15.45
C ASN A 80 -8.51 2.68 14.85
N ARG A 81 -7.95 1.76 15.65
CA ARG A 81 -6.89 0.82 15.23
C ARG A 81 -7.28 -0.01 13.99
N GLU A 82 -8.50 -0.55 13.95
CA GLU A 82 -8.95 -1.35 12.80
C GLU A 82 -8.96 -0.49 11.53
N ARG A 83 -9.37 0.77 11.64
CA ARG A 83 -9.40 1.69 10.51
C ARG A 83 -7.99 2.12 10.07
N CYS A 84 -7.05 2.34 11.00
CA CYS A 84 -5.62 2.53 10.67
C CYS A 84 -5.06 1.38 9.83
N ILE A 85 -5.29 0.13 10.27
CA ILE A 85 -4.80 -1.06 9.56
C ILE A 85 -5.40 -1.13 8.15
N LYS A 86 -6.71 -0.86 8.03
CA LYS A 86 -7.38 -0.87 6.72
C LYS A 86 -6.84 0.21 5.80
N ILE A 87 -6.65 1.45 6.28
CA ILE A 87 -6.06 2.54 5.48
C ILE A 87 -4.64 2.19 5.05
N ALA A 88 -3.81 1.69 5.97
CA ALA A 88 -2.44 1.27 5.66
C ALA A 88 -2.39 0.25 4.52
N LEU A 89 -3.34 -0.68 4.48
CA LEU A 89 -3.43 -1.72 3.45
C LEU A 89 -4.03 -1.28 2.11
N VAL A 90 -4.61 -0.07 2.00
CA VAL A 90 -5.29 0.37 0.77
C VAL A 90 -4.86 1.72 0.23
N HIS A 91 -4.10 2.54 0.98
CA HIS A 91 -3.79 3.91 0.57
C HIS A 91 -3.01 3.97 -0.75
N ASP A 92 -1.97 3.15 -0.92
CA ASP A 92 -1.17 3.07 -2.16
C ASP A 92 -1.60 1.91 -3.08
N ILE A 93 -2.83 1.37 -2.92
CA ILE A 93 -3.28 0.23 -3.71
C ILE A 93 -3.36 0.55 -5.22
N ALA A 94 -3.64 1.80 -5.56
CA ALA A 94 -3.71 2.26 -6.94
C ALA A 94 -2.34 2.30 -7.63
N GLU A 95 -1.25 2.46 -6.87
CA GLU A 95 0.12 2.50 -7.39
C GLU A 95 0.56 1.17 -8.01
N ALA A 96 -0.16 0.08 -7.72
CA ALA A 96 -0.01 -1.17 -8.47
C ALA A 96 -0.18 -0.95 -9.97
N ILE A 97 -1.15 -0.10 -10.37
CA ILE A 97 -1.49 0.19 -11.76
C ILE A 97 -0.79 1.46 -12.25
N VAL A 98 -0.80 2.53 -11.46
CA VAL A 98 -0.29 3.84 -11.91
C VAL A 98 1.22 4.03 -11.68
N GLY A 99 1.84 3.20 -10.84
CA GLY A 99 3.20 3.39 -10.34
C GLY A 99 3.28 4.45 -9.22
N ASP A 100 4.39 4.47 -8.48
CA ASP A 100 4.64 5.48 -7.45
C ASP A 100 5.02 6.83 -8.11
N ILE A 101 4.04 7.74 -8.16
CA ILE A 101 4.18 9.09 -8.72
C ILE A 101 4.64 10.03 -7.61
N THR A 102 5.88 10.49 -7.71
CA THR A 102 6.52 11.36 -6.71
C THR A 102 6.45 12.83 -7.10
N PRO A 103 6.69 13.76 -6.15
CA PRO A 103 6.82 15.18 -6.47
C PRO A 103 7.91 15.52 -7.50
N SER A 104 8.91 14.64 -7.68
CA SER A 104 10.00 14.84 -8.64
C SER A 104 9.57 14.60 -10.08
N ASP A 105 8.47 13.86 -10.30
CA ASP A 105 7.97 13.51 -11.63
C ASP A 105 7.18 14.67 -12.29
N GLY A 106 6.96 15.76 -11.56
CA GLY A 106 6.34 16.98 -12.09
C GLY A 106 4.84 16.83 -12.40
N VAL A 107 4.21 15.73 -12.00
CA VAL A 107 2.77 15.49 -12.16
C VAL A 107 2.00 16.34 -11.13
N PRO A 108 1.05 17.18 -11.54
CA PRO A 108 0.22 17.94 -10.61
C PRO A 108 -0.58 17.02 -9.68
N LYS A 109 -0.77 17.40 -8.40
CA LYS A 109 -1.53 16.60 -7.42
C LYS A 109 -2.91 16.18 -7.94
N VAL A 110 -3.60 17.09 -8.63
CA VAL A 110 -4.93 16.83 -9.21
C VAL A 110 -4.88 15.72 -10.25
N GLU A 111 -3.82 15.66 -11.06
CA GLU A 111 -3.67 14.62 -12.08
C GLU A 111 -3.27 13.28 -11.47
N LYS A 112 -2.36 13.26 -10.47
CA LYS A 112 -2.05 12.06 -9.67
C LYS A 112 -3.32 11.45 -9.08
N SER A 113 -4.10 12.26 -8.36
CA SER A 113 -5.35 11.84 -7.73
C SER A 113 -6.37 11.33 -8.76
N ARG A 114 -6.45 11.96 -9.95
CA ARG A 114 -7.33 11.49 -11.04
C ARG A 114 -6.90 10.12 -11.57
N LEU A 115 -5.60 9.90 -11.79
CA LEU A 115 -5.05 8.63 -12.27
C LEU A 115 -5.28 7.51 -11.24
N GLU A 116 -4.97 7.77 -9.98
CA GLU A 116 -5.16 6.81 -8.89
C GLU A 116 -6.64 6.47 -8.67
N GLN A 117 -7.52 7.47 -8.72
CA GLN A 117 -8.96 7.23 -8.59
C GLN A 117 -9.50 6.38 -9.74
N ALA A 118 -8.98 6.55 -10.97
CA ALA A 118 -9.35 5.73 -12.12
C ALA A 118 -8.89 4.28 -11.94
N ALA A 119 -7.62 4.06 -11.56
CA ALA A 119 -7.08 2.74 -11.26
C ALA A 119 -7.87 2.05 -10.13
N LEU A 120 -8.20 2.77 -9.07
CA LEU A 120 -8.99 2.23 -7.95
C LEU A 120 -10.39 1.79 -8.40
N ASN A 121 -11.02 2.54 -9.30
CA ASN A 121 -12.32 2.18 -9.86
C ASN A 121 -12.25 0.88 -10.66
N GLU A 122 -11.24 0.75 -11.52
CA GLU A 122 -11.00 -0.48 -12.29
C GLU A 122 -10.79 -1.69 -11.37
N MET A 123 -9.92 -1.58 -10.36
CA MET A 123 -9.72 -2.64 -9.38
C MET A 123 -11.01 -3.05 -8.67
N CYS A 124 -11.83 -2.06 -8.30
CA CYS A 124 -13.12 -2.28 -7.65
C CYS A 124 -14.14 -2.98 -8.55
N GLU A 125 -14.10 -2.72 -9.86
CA GLU A 125 -14.92 -3.42 -10.85
C GLU A 125 -14.50 -4.88 -10.97
N VAL A 126 -13.19 -5.18 -11.03
CA VAL A 126 -12.66 -6.55 -11.07
C VAL A 126 -13.02 -7.34 -9.80
N LEU A 127 -13.04 -6.68 -8.64
CA LEU A 127 -13.49 -7.28 -7.37
C LEU A 127 -14.99 -7.64 -7.37
N GLY A 128 -15.74 -7.21 -8.39
CA GLY A 128 -17.17 -7.45 -8.53
C GLY A 128 -18.04 -6.42 -7.79
N GLY A 129 -17.46 -5.27 -7.42
CA GLY A 129 -18.15 -4.18 -6.75
C GLY A 129 -18.70 -4.53 -5.35
N GLY A 130 -19.80 -3.87 -4.98
CA GLY A 130 -20.51 -4.09 -3.73
C GLY A 130 -19.83 -3.46 -2.51
N LYS A 131 -20.31 -3.82 -1.31
CA LYS A 131 -19.95 -3.13 -0.06
C LYS A 131 -18.44 -3.08 0.22
N ARG A 132 -17.68 -4.10 -0.20
CA ARG A 132 -16.22 -4.15 0.02
C ARG A 132 -15.46 -3.22 -0.92
N ALA A 133 -15.87 -3.15 -2.18
CA ALA A 133 -15.31 -2.19 -3.13
C ALA A 133 -15.60 -0.74 -2.69
N GLU A 134 -16.82 -0.47 -2.21
CA GLU A 134 -17.15 0.85 -1.66
C GLU A 134 -16.33 1.18 -0.39
N GLU A 135 -16.16 0.22 0.53
CA GLU A 135 -15.29 0.40 1.71
C GLU A 135 -13.85 0.75 1.32
N ILE A 136 -13.29 0.08 0.30
CA ILE A 136 -11.94 0.39 -0.22
C ILE A 136 -11.88 1.82 -0.77
N LYS A 137 -12.87 2.23 -1.58
CA LYS A 137 -12.93 3.60 -2.13
C LYS A 137 -13.05 4.65 -1.04
N GLU A 138 -13.87 4.39 -0.03
CA GLU A 138 -14.05 5.30 1.12
C GLU A 138 -12.77 5.46 1.91
N LEU A 139 -12.06 4.37 2.21
CA LEU A 139 -10.79 4.39 2.93
C LEU A 139 -9.70 5.13 2.15
N TRP A 140 -9.62 4.90 0.83
CA TRP A 140 -8.66 5.60 -0.02
C TRP A 140 -8.94 7.11 -0.07
N ARG A 141 -10.21 7.51 -0.22
CA ARG A 141 -10.59 8.94 -0.18
C ARG A 141 -10.31 9.58 1.17
N GLU A 142 -10.58 8.87 2.27
CA GLU A 142 -10.29 9.36 3.62
C GLU A 142 -8.79 9.69 3.79
N TYR A 143 -7.92 8.85 3.22
CA TYR A 143 -6.48 9.10 3.19
C TYR A 143 -6.11 10.29 2.29
N GLU A 144 -6.60 10.33 1.04
CA GLU A 144 -6.29 11.40 0.08
C GLU A 144 -6.70 12.80 0.57
N ASP A 145 -7.86 12.88 1.23
CA ASP A 145 -8.38 14.11 1.83
C ASP A 145 -7.71 14.44 3.17
N ASN A 146 -6.86 13.54 3.69
CA ASN A 146 -6.22 13.63 5.01
C ASN A 146 -7.26 13.96 6.11
N ALA A 147 -8.41 13.30 6.03
CA ALA A 147 -9.62 13.65 6.78
C ALA A 147 -9.64 13.12 8.22
N SER A 148 -8.72 12.23 8.57
CA SER A 148 -8.67 11.54 9.86
C SER A 148 -7.25 11.48 10.44
N LEU A 149 -7.14 11.17 11.74
CA LEU A 149 -5.83 10.98 12.38
C LEU A 149 -5.18 9.68 11.88
N GLU A 150 -6.01 8.70 11.56
CA GLU A 150 -5.65 7.41 11.00
C GLU A 150 -4.88 7.55 9.66
N ALA A 151 -5.21 8.55 8.86
CA ALA A 151 -4.51 8.85 7.59
C ALA A 151 -3.06 9.35 7.76
N ASN A 152 -2.63 9.76 8.96
CA ASN A 152 -1.29 10.30 9.19
C ASN A 152 -0.21 9.25 9.46
N LEU A 153 -0.57 7.96 9.56
CA LEU A 153 0.37 6.89 9.87
C LEU A 153 1.49 6.76 8.83
N ASP A 154 1.18 7.01 7.56
CA ASP A 154 2.09 6.98 6.41
C ASP A 154 3.32 7.89 6.63
N LYS A 155 3.08 9.12 7.09
CA LYS A 155 4.15 10.09 7.36
C LYS A 155 5.09 9.61 8.47
N ILE A 156 4.56 8.92 9.47
CA ILE A 156 5.36 8.41 10.61
C ILE A 156 6.29 7.31 10.11
N GLU A 157 5.76 6.39 9.31
CA GLU A 157 6.52 5.30 8.71
C GLU A 157 7.66 5.85 7.84
N MET A 158 7.34 6.77 6.92
CA MET A 158 8.33 7.36 6.02
C MET A 158 9.46 8.09 6.78
N ILE A 159 9.15 8.74 7.91
CA ILE A 159 10.17 9.37 8.78
C ILE A 159 11.04 8.33 9.48
N LEU A 160 10.46 7.22 9.96
CA LEU A 160 11.22 6.13 10.57
C LEU A 160 12.16 5.48 9.55
N GLN A 161 11.67 5.20 8.34
CA GLN A 161 12.52 4.66 7.27
C GLN A 161 13.64 5.63 6.89
N ALA A 162 13.34 6.92 6.82
CA ALA A 162 14.33 7.96 6.56
C ALA A 162 15.47 7.94 7.59
N LEU A 163 15.12 7.75 8.87
CA LEU A 163 16.07 7.64 9.97
C LEU A 163 16.89 6.35 9.91
N GLU A 164 16.27 5.22 9.55
CA GLU A 164 16.98 3.94 9.36
C GLU A 164 18.02 4.03 8.23
N TYR A 165 17.65 4.63 7.10
CA TYR A 165 18.57 4.87 5.99
C TYR A 165 19.68 5.88 6.33
N GLU A 166 19.41 6.86 7.19
CA GLU A 166 20.44 7.81 7.66
C GLU A 166 21.42 7.19 8.67
N THR A 167 20.94 6.32 9.55
CA THR A 167 21.75 5.75 10.63
C THR A 167 22.57 4.54 10.20
N GLY A 168 22.21 3.86 9.09
CA GLY A 168 22.92 2.69 8.57
C GLY A 168 22.90 1.46 9.49
N LYS A 169 22.16 1.52 10.60
CA LYS A 169 22.31 0.62 11.76
C LYS A 169 21.69 -0.76 11.60
N PHE A 170 20.86 -1.02 10.59
CA PHE A 170 20.29 -2.36 10.36
C PHE A 170 20.94 -3.15 9.21
N GLN A 171 21.74 -2.51 8.37
CA GLN A 171 22.40 -3.19 7.24
C GLN A 171 23.66 -3.97 7.67
N THR A 172 24.27 -3.65 8.81
CA THR A 172 25.55 -4.26 9.24
C THR A 172 25.44 -5.46 10.18
N GLU A 173 24.26 -5.75 10.75
CA GLU A 173 24.10 -6.82 11.75
C GLU A 173 23.47 -8.10 11.20
N ILE A 174 22.69 -8.04 10.11
CA ILE A 174 22.03 -9.22 9.53
C ILE A 174 22.97 -10.01 8.60
N GLY A 175 24.09 -9.42 8.17
CA GLY A 175 25.13 -10.09 7.37
C GLY A 175 26.25 -10.78 8.16
N LYS A 176 26.12 -10.90 9.49
CA LYS A 176 27.17 -11.43 10.38
C LYS A 176 26.74 -12.58 11.30
N SER A 177 25.58 -13.19 11.10
CA SER A 177 25.18 -14.43 11.80
C SER A 177 25.38 -15.66 10.92
#